data_AF-A0A8T4U4H4-F1
#
_entry.id   AF-A0A8T4U4H4-F1
#
_cell.length_a   1.000
_cell.length_b   1.000
_cell.length_c   1.000
_cell.angle_alpha   90.00
_cell.angle_beta   90.00
_cell.angle_gamma   90.00
#
_symmetry.space_group_name_H-M   'P 1'
#
loop_
_entity.id
_entity.type
_entity.pdbx_description
1 polymer ?
#
loop_
_entity_poly.entity_id
_entity_poly.type
_entity_poly.pdbx_seq_one_letter_code
_entity_poly.pdbx_strand_id
1 'polypeptide(L)'
;KRIETGIELHVGHKMDSDNIVCSAASIIAKTERDSEIEKIKKKIGYNFNSGYPSDPLTQEFLRKHHKDFPEIFRKSWESYKRLLKEKNQKNLEEF
;
A
#
# COMPACT_ATOMS: atom_id res chain seq x y z
N LYS A 1 -24.91 -7.94 -12.68
CA LYS A 1 -25.15 -7.99 -14.15
C LYS A 1 -23.98 -8.73 -14.79
N ARG A 2 -24.22 -9.92 -15.35
CA ARG A 2 -23.21 -10.67 -16.10
C ARG A 2 -23.17 -10.07 -17.50
N ILE A 3 -22.02 -9.57 -17.94
CA ILE A 3 -21.87 -8.99 -19.27
C ILE A 3 -21.64 -10.17 -20.22
N GLU A 4 -22.55 -10.42 -21.18
CA GLU A 4 -22.36 -11.44 -22.21
C GLU A 4 -21.37 -10.91 -23.25
N THR A 5 -20.09 -11.11 -22.96
CA THR A 5 -19.02 -10.98 -23.94
C THR A 5 -18.63 -12.39 -24.40
N GLY A 6 -18.32 -12.59 -25.68
CA GLY A 6 -17.75 -13.85 -26.21
C GLY A 6 -16.30 -14.10 -25.73
N ILE A 7 -15.99 -13.71 -24.49
CA ILE A 7 -14.68 -13.75 -23.86
C ILE A 7 -14.76 -14.76 -22.73
N GLU A 8 -13.86 -15.74 -22.75
CA GLU A 8 -13.67 -16.69 -21.66
C GLU A 8 -12.75 -16.08 -20.59
N LEU A 9 -13.15 -16.17 -19.32
CA LEU A 9 -12.40 -15.63 -18.18
C LEU A 9 -11.89 -16.78 -17.32
N HIS A 10 -10.56 -16.92 -17.24
CA HIS A 10 -9.91 -17.83 -16.30
C HIS A 10 -9.42 -17.05 -15.09
N VAL A 11 -10.04 -17.31 -13.94
CA VAL A 11 -9.76 -16.58 -12.69
C VAL A 11 -9.39 -17.57 -11.60
N GLY A 12 -8.30 -17.29 -10.90
CA GLY A 12 -7.80 -18.12 -9.81
C GLY A 12 -6.88 -17.32 -8.89
N HIS A 13 -6.52 -17.90 -7.76
CA HIS A 13 -5.47 -17.35 -6.89
C HIS A 13 -4.09 -17.70 -7.45
N LYS A 14 -3.09 -16.82 -7.26
CA LYS A 14 -1.69 -17.05 -7.67
C LYS A 14 -1.49 -17.35 -9.16
N MET A 15 -2.35 -16.80 -10.02
CA MET A 15 -2.24 -16.95 -11.47
C MET A 15 -0.88 -16.48 -12.02
N ASP A 16 -0.17 -15.59 -11.32
CA ASP A 16 1.17 -15.17 -11.68
C ASP A 16 2.24 -16.25 -11.50
N SER A 17 1.95 -17.35 -10.81
CA SER A 17 2.81 -18.55 -10.79
C SER A 17 2.41 -19.56 -11.86
N ASP A 18 1.11 -19.62 -12.19
CA ASP A 18 0.55 -20.71 -13.00
C ASP A 18 0.39 -20.32 -14.49
N ASN A 19 0.43 -19.03 -14.82
CA ASN A 19 0.26 -18.52 -16.17
C ASN A 19 1.31 -17.46 -16.52
N ILE A 20 2.08 -17.69 -17.59
CA ILE A 20 3.19 -16.83 -18.03
C ILE A 20 2.75 -15.38 -18.32
N VAL A 21 1.56 -15.18 -18.90
CA VAL A 21 1.05 -13.84 -19.19
C VAL A 21 0.73 -13.09 -17.90
N CYS A 22 0.10 -13.78 -16.94
CA CYS A 22 -0.11 -13.24 -15.60
C CYS A 22 1.21 -12.99 -14.86
N SER A 23 2.22 -13.86 -15.02
CA SER A 23 3.57 -13.65 -14.47
C SER A 23 4.21 -12.38 -15.02
N ALA A 24 4.18 -12.20 -16.35
CA ALA A 24 4.71 -11.01 -17.02
C ALA A 24 4.00 -9.73 -16.55
N ALA A 25 2.66 -9.77 -16.46
CA ALA A 25 1.88 -8.64 -15.94
C ALA A 25 2.23 -8.33 -14.47
N SER A 26 2.43 -9.34 -13.63
CA SER A 26 2.85 -9.21 -12.23
C SER A 26 4.23 -8.54 -12.12
N ILE A 27 5.19 -8.90 -12.97
CA ILE A 27 6.53 -8.29 -13.02
C ILE A 27 6.41 -6.81 -13.42
N ILE A 28 5.74 -6.50 -14.53
CA ILE A 28 5.58 -5.13 -15.03
C ILE A 28 4.92 -4.26 -13.95
N ALA A 29 3.84 -4.73 -13.33
CA ALA A 29 3.14 -4.00 -12.29
C ALA A 29 4.02 -3.71 -11.07
N LYS A 30 4.84 -4.67 -10.64
CA LYS A 30 5.77 -4.49 -9.50
C LYS A 30 6.89 -3.50 -9.85
N THR A 31 7.46 -3.58 -11.05
CA THR A 31 8.52 -2.65 -11.51
C THR A 31 8.01 -1.22 -11.62
N GLU A 32 6.83 -1.00 -12.21
CA GLU A 32 6.23 0.34 -12.31
C GLU A 32 5.89 0.90 -10.93
N ARG A 33 5.37 0.06 -10.03
CA ARG A 33 5.10 0.46 -8.65
C ARG A 33 6.38 0.91 -7.93
N ASP A 34 7.47 0.17 -8.06
CA ASP A 34 8.74 0.51 -7.42
C ASP A 34 9.29 1.83 -7.97
N SER A 35 9.20 2.05 -9.28
CA SER A 35 9.52 3.33 -9.93
C SER A 35 8.70 4.49 -9.37
N GLU A 36 7.38 4.31 -9.20
CA GLU A 36 6.50 5.36 -8.67
C GLU A 36 6.82 5.67 -7.20
N ILE A 37 7.16 4.67 -6.39
CA ILE A 37 7.60 4.89 -5.00
C ILE A 37 8.87 5.76 -4.98
N GLU A 38 9.83 5.53 -5.87
CA GLU A 38 11.02 6.38 -5.97
C GLU A 38 10.69 7.82 -6.40
N LYS A 39 9.72 8.03 -7.29
CA LYS A 39 9.25 9.38 -7.63
C LYS A 39 8.61 10.08 -6.43
N ILE A 40 7.79 9.37 -5.65
CA ILE A 40 7.18 9.92 -4.44
C ILE A 40 8.26 10.30 -3.42
N LYS A 41 9.25 9.42 -3.17
CA LYS A 41 10.38 9.71 -2.28
C LYS A 41 11.12 10.98 -2.68
N LYS A 42 11.41 11.14 -3.98
CA LYS A 42 12.04 12.36 -4.53
C LYS A 42 11.16 13.59 -4.36
N LYS A 43 9.86 13.48 -4.60
CA LYS A 43 8.90 14.59 -4.49
C LYS A 43 8.79 15.12 -3.07
N ILE A 44 8.70 14.23 -2.08
CA ILE A 44 8.52 14.62 -0.67
C ILE A 44 9.84 14.81 0.08
N GLY A 45 10.96 14.34 -0.48
CA GLY A 45 12.29 14.47 0.11
C GLY A 45 12.59 13.49 1.25
N TYR A 46 11.82 12.39 1.37
CA TYR A 46 11.99 11.40 2.43
C TYR A 46 12.08 9.98 1.88
N ASN A 47 13.00 9.19 2.44
CA ASN A 47 13.07 7.76 2.17
C ASN A 47 12.28 6.97 3.22
N PHE A 48 11.03 6.62 2.90
CA PHE A 48 10.18 5.77 3.72
C PHE A 48 10.29 4.27 3.37
N ASN A 49 11.34 3.90 2.63
CA ASN A 49 11.65 2.56 2.18
C ASN A 49 10.55 1.93 1.29
N SER A 50 9.92 0.82 1.67
CA SER A 50 9.07 0.04 0.76
C SER A 50 7.62 0.51 0.67
N GLY A 51 7.16 1.29 1.65
CA GLY A 51 5.74 1.66 1.77
C GLY A 51 4.85 0.55 2.34
N TYR A 52 5.41 -0.62 2.70
CA TYR A 52 4.64 -1.71 3.29
C TYR A 52 4.46 -1.55 4.80
N PRO A 53 3.35 -2.04 5.37
CA PRO A 53 3.12 -1.98 6.81
C PRO A 53 4.11 -2.82 7.62
N SER A 54 4.73 -3.84 7.02
CA SER A 54 5.73 -4.68 7.68
C SER A 54 7.09 -4.01 7.82
N ASP A 55 7.32 -2.90 7.12
CA ASP A 55 8.59 -2.19 7.09
C ASP A 55 8.68 -1.20 8.25
N PRO A 56 9.64 -1.36 9.19
CA PRO A 56 9.77 -0.48 10.33
C PRO A 56 9.98 0.99 9.95
N LEU A 57 10.69 1.27 8.85
CA LEU A 57 10.94 2.64 8.39
C LEU A 57 9.68 3.27 7.82
N THR A 58 8.86 2.50 7.09
CA THR A 58 7.55 2.98 6.62
C THR A 58 6.62 3.28 7.79
N GLN A 59 6.57 2.41 8.80
CA GLN A 59 5.73 2.64 9.98
C GLN A 59 6.14 3.91 10.73
N GLU A 60 7.45 4.14 10.87
CA GLU A 60 7.98 5.32 11.53
C GLU A 60 7.68 6.60 10.74
N PHE A 61 7.85 6.54 9.42
CA PHE A 61 7.48 7.63 8.53
C PHE A 61 5.98 7.96 8.62
N LEU A 62 5.13 6.94 8.65
CA LEU A 62 3.68 7.11 8.83
C LEU A 62 3.36 7.82 10.16
N ARG A 63 3.94 7.37 11.28
CA ARG A 63 3.72 7.98 12.61
C ARG A 63 4.04 9.48 12.63
N LYS A 64 5.17 9.85 12.02
CA LYS A 64 5.68 11.22 11.98
C LYS A 64 4.94 12.08 10.97
N HIS A 65 4.72 11.59 9.76
CA HIS A 65 4.38 12.43 8.61
C HIS A 65 2.97 12.20 8.02
N HIS A 66 2.11 11.37 8.64
CA HIS A 66 0.71 11.18 8.20
C HIS A 66 -0.12 12.46 8.04
N LYS A 67 0.22 13.55 8.77
CA LYS A 67 -0.45 14.86 8.64
C LYS A 67 0.21 15.76 7.60
N ASP A 68 1.52 15.59 7.37
CA ASP A 68 2.31 16.44 6.48
C ASP A 68 2.06 16.09 5.01
N PHE A 69 1.87 14.79 4.72
CA PHE A 69 1.62 14.26 3.38
C PHE A 69 0.35 13.39 3.32
N PRO A 70 -0.84 13.94 3.62
CA PRO A 70 -2.08 13.14 3.73
C PRO A 70 -2.51 12.47 2.42
N GLU A 71 -1.99 12.92 1.28
CA GLU A 71 -2.30 12.44 -0.07
C GLU A 71 -1.58 11.13 -0.44
N ILE A 72 -0.42 10.84 0.17
CA ILE A 72 0.34 9.62 -0.13
C ILE A 72 -0.08 8.43 0.74
N PHE A 73 -0.84 8.67 1.82
CA PHE A 73 -1.28 7.63 2.74
C PHE A 73 -2.68 7.11 2.41
N ARG A 74 -2.78 5.77 2.36
CA ARG A 74 -4.05 5.07 2.21
C ARG A 74 -4.80 5.01 3.54
N LYS A 75 -5.75 5.91 3.74
CA LYS A 75 -6.52 6.04 5.00
C LYS A 75 -7.39 4.82 5.34
N SER A 76 -7.69 3.97 4.35
CA SER A 76 -8.44 2.73 4.55
C SER A 76 -7.62 1.59 5.16
N TRP A 77 -6.27 1.70 5.13
CA TRP A 77 -5.37 0.65 5.59
C TRP A 77 -5.30 0.57 7.11
N GLU A 78 -5.13 -0.65 7.61
CA GLU A 78 -5.13 -0.94 9.04
C GLU A 78 -3.99 -0.22 9.78
N SER A 79 -2.81 -0.11 9.17
CA SER A 79 -1.68 0.63 9.74
C SER A 79 -2.02 2.10 10.02
N TYR A 80 -2.75 2.75 9.12
CA TYR A 80 -3.19 4.13 9.27
C TYR A 80 -4.31 4.26 10.32
N LYS A 81 -5.30 3.37 10.27
CA LYS A 81 -6.41 3.35 11.24
C LYS A 81 -5.93 3.11 12.67
N ARG A 82 -5.05 2.13 12.86
CA ARG A 82 -4.44 1.79 14.14
C ARG A 82 -3.67 2.97 14.72
N LEU A 83 -2.86 3.66 13.90
CA LEU A 83 -2.16 4.87 14.31
C LEU A 83 -3.12 5.94 14.86
N LEU A 84 -4.24 6.18 14.17
CA LEU A 84 -5.23 7.17 14.63
C LEU A 84 -5.95 6.72 15.90
N LYS A 85 -6.23 5.41 16.04
CA LYS A 85 -6.86 4.86 17.24
C LYS A 85 -5.94 4.98 18.46
N GLU A 86 -4.66 4.64 18.31
CA GLU A 86 -3.64 4.79 19.37
C GLU A 86 -3.53 6.24 19.83
N LYS A 87 -3.61 7.22 18.92
CA LYS A 87 -3.58 8.64 19.28
C LYS A 87 -4.84 9.15 20.01
N ASN A 88 -5.98 8.51 19.79
CA ASN A 88 -7.25 8.92 20.40
C ASN A 88 -7.53 8.19 21.73
N GLN A 89 -6.72 7.19 22.08
CA GLN A 89 -6.85 6.45 23.33
C GLN A 89 -6.18 7.24 24.46
N LYS A 90 -6.97 7.65 25.46
CA LYS A 90 -6.46 8.25 26.70
C LYS A 90 -5.76 7.19 27.55
N ASN A 91 -4.74 7.60 28.31
CA ASN A 91 -4.09 6.70 29.25
C ASN A 91 -5.06 6.32 30.38
N LEU A 92 -4.96 5.08 30.87
CA LEU A 92 -5.83 4.57 31.93
C LEU A 92 -5.68 5.37 33.24
N GLU A 93 -4.54 6.04 33.43
CA GLU A 93 -4.25 6.93 34.55
C GLU A 93 -4.95 8.31 34.46
N GLU A 94 -5.58 8.64 33.33
CA GLU A 94 -6.34 9.88 33.12
C GLU A 94 -7.84 9.73 33.48
N PHE A 95 -8.24 8.62 34.11
CA PHE A 95 -9.60 8.34 34.60
C PHE A 95 -9.70 8.42 36.13
#